data_AF-A0A959FC09-F1
#
_entry.id   AF-A0A959FC09-F1
#
_cell.length_a   1.000
_cell.length_b   1.000
_cell.length_c   1.000
_cell.angle_alpha   90.00
_cell.angle_beta   90.00
_cell.angle_gamma   90.00
#
_symmetry.space_group_name_H-M   'P 1'
#
loop_
_entity.id
_entity.type
_entity.pdbx_description
1 polymer ?
#
loop_
_entity_poly.entity_id
_entity_poly.type
_entity_poly.pdbx_seq_one_letter_code
_entity_poly.pdbx_strand_id
1 'polypeptide(L)'
;MEMVQKIINKFGHNDMSMEELEAYVEEVQANSEPIDTYLKEVAPSLNEHGKEMIIKCALAVAAADGHVDPSELQLISEMAKAMEMSTSHLKGIINEIVEQKPSFSNN
;
A
#
# COMPACT_ATOMS: atom_id res chain seq x y z
N MET A 1 6.61 -12.51 -2.44
CA MET A 1 5.25 -12.56 -3.03
C MET A 1 4.20 -13.11 -2.06
N GLU A 2 4.44 -14.23 -1.38
CA GLU A 2 3.48 -14.77 -0.38
C GLU A 2 3.06 -13.75 0.71
N MET A 3 4.00 -12.93 1.20
CA MET A 3 3.68 -11.87 2.17
C MET A 3 2.75 -10.79 1.59
N VAL A 4 2.94 -10.44 0.31
CA VAL A 4 2.12 -9.44 -0.39
C VAL A 4 0.69 -9.93 -0.55
N GLN A 5 0.50 -11.20 -0.92
CA GLN A 5 -0.81 -11.83 -0.98
C GLN A 5 -1.51 -11.79 0.40
N LYS A 6 -0.79 -12.13 1.49
CA LYS A 6 -1.34 -12.05 2.86
C LYS A 6 -1.75 -10.64 3.23
N ILE A 7 -0.99 -9.64 2.83
CA ILE A 7 -1.34 -8.23 3.04
C ILE A 7 -2.62 -7.90 2.27
N ILE A 8 -2.70 -8.21 0.97
CA ILE A 8 -3.89 -7.95 0.15
C ILE A 8 -5.13 -8.60 0.75
N ASN A 9 -5.06 -9.87 1.15
CA ASN A 9 -6.20 -10.58 1.73
C ASN A 9 -6.59 -10.04 3.12
N LYS A 10 -5.64 -9.48 3.88
CA LYS A 10 -5.91 -8.84 5.17
C LYS A 10 -6.66 -7.52 5.03
N PHE A 11 -6.31 -6.72 4.01
CA PHE A 11 -6.93 -5.41 3.77
C PHE A 11 -8.14 -5.48 2.83
N GLY A 12 -8.23 -6.53 2.01
CA GLY A 12 -9.33 -6.81 1.11
C GLY A 12 -10.49 -7.53 1.80
N HIS A 13 -11.63 -7.56 1.12
CA HIS A 13 -12.81 -8.29 1.57
C HIS A 13 -12.91 -9.71 0.99
N ASN A 14 -12.11 -10.02 -0.03
CA ASN A 14 -12.09 -11.31 -0.70
C ASN A 14 -10.66 -11.83 -0.73
N ASP A 15 -10.50 -13.13 -0.52
CA ASP A 15 -9.21 -13.80 -0.69
C ASP A 15 -8.86 -13.87 -2.17
N MET A 16 -7.66 -13.40 -2.51
CA MET A 16 -7.05 -13.54 -3.82
C MET A 16 -6.05 -14.70 -3.78
N SER A 17 -6.10 -15.58 -4.77
CA SER A 17 -5.09 -16.62 -4.97
C SER A 17 -3.78 -16.03 -5.52
N MET A 18 -2.70 -16.80 -5.42
CA MET A 18 -1.40 -16.38 -5.97
C MET A 18 -1.46 -16.23 -7.50
N GLU A 19 -2.18 -17.10 -8.19
CA GLU A 19 -2.34 -17.06 -9.65
C GLU A 19 -3.11 -15.81 -10.09
N GLU A 20 -4.16 -15.42 -9.38
CA GLU A 20 -4.91 -14.19 -9.65
C GLU A 20 -4.07 -12.94 -9.39
N LEU A 21 -3.26 -12.95 -8.32
CA LEU A 21 -2.37 -11.84 -8.00
C LEU A 21 -1.31 -11.66 -9.09
N GLU A 22 -0.67 -12.75 -9.53
CA GLU A 22 0.34 -12.70 -10.58
C GLU A 22 -0.25 -12.19 -11.90
N ALA A 23 -1.42 -12.70 -12.30
CA ALA A 23 -2.11 -12.22 -13.51
C ALA A 23 -2.45 -10.72 -13.42
N TYR A 24 -2.90 -10.25 -12.24
CA TYR A 24 -3.22 -8.83 -12.05
C TYR A 24 -1.97 -7.95 -12.10
N VAL A 25 -0.84 -8.40 -11.54
CA VAL A 25 0.43 -7.69 -11.62
C VAL A 25 0.89 -7.57 -13.08
N GLU A 26 0.79 -8.64 -13.86
CA GLU A 26 1.14 -8.62 -15.29
C GLU A 26 0.27 -7.64 -16.09
N GLU A 27 -1.04 -7.62 -15.84
CA GLU A 27 -1.98 -6.69 -16.47
C GLU A 27 -1.62 -5.22 -16.17
N VAL A 28 -1.39 -4.90 -14.90
CA VAL A 28 -1.05 -3.54 -14.46
C VAL A 28 0.30 -3.11 -15.04
N GLN A 29 1.29 -4.01 -15.08
CA GLN A 29 2.59 -3.74 -15.70
C GLN A 29 2.47 -3.44 -17.21
N ALA A 30 1.59 -4.16 -17.91
CA ALA A 30 1.38 -3.95 -19.34
C ALA A 30 0.78 -2.58 -19.68
N ASN A 31 -0.10 -2.07 -18.82
CA ASN A 31 -0.75 -0.76 -19.01
C ASN A 31 0.18 0.41 -18.67
N SER A 32 1.19 0.20 -17.80
CA SER A 32 2.24 1.19 -17.47
C SER A 32 1.71 2.58 -17.09
N GLU A 33 0.53 2.64 -16.48
CA GLU A 33 -0.04 3.90 -16.03
C GLU A 33 0.62 4.38 -14.73
N PRO A 34 0.83 5.70 -14.58
CA PRO A 34 1.29 6.28 -13.32
C PRO A 34 0.34 5.97 -12.16
N ILE A 35 0.89 5.63 -10.99
CA ILE A 35 0.10 5.28 -9.81
C ILE A 35 -0.82 6.42 -9.36
N ASP A 36 -0.43 7.68 -9.57
CA ASP A 36 -1.20 8.84 -9.18
C ASP A 36 -2.49 9.00 -10.03
N THR A 37 -2.52 8.46 -11.25
CA THR A 37 -3.72 8.40 -12.08
C THR A 37 -4.80 7.59 -11.38
N TYR A 38 -4.51 6.34 -11.04
CA TYR A 38 -5.45 5.46 -10.34
C TYR A 38 -5.89 6.04 -8.99
N LEU A 39 -4.94 6.55 -8.21
CA LEU A 39 -5.25 7.06 -6.89
C LEU A 39 -6.09 8.34 -6.92
N LYS A 40 -5.95 9.21 -7.93
CA LYS A 40 -6.81 10.39 -8.08
C LYS A 40 -8.26 10.03 -8.40
N GLU A 41 -8.49 8.91 -9.08
CA GLU A 41 -9.86 8.43 -9.36
C GLU A 41 -10.50 7.80 -8.11
N VAL A 42 -9.70 7.11 -7.30
CA VAL A 42 -10.18 6.40 -6.10
C VAL A 42 -10.29 7.34 -4.89
N ALA A 43 -9.37 8.29 -4.71
CA ALA A 43 -9.29 9.15 -3.53
C ALA A 43 -10.62 9.87 -3.17
N PRO A 44 -11.41 10.42 -4.12
CA PRO A 44 -12.68 11.07 -3.81
C PRO A 44 -13.76 10.12 -3.27
N SER A 45 -13.65 8.82 -3.55
CA SER A 45 -14.59 7.80 -3.09
C SER A 45 -14.30 7.29 -1.67
N LEU A 46 -13.14 7.67 -1.10
CA LEU A 46 -12.68 7.23 0.21
C LEU A 46 -12.80 8.34 1.25
N ASN A 47 -13.13 7.93 2.47
CA ASN A 47 -12.95 8.79 3.64
C ASN A 47 -11.49 8.78 4.09
N GLU A 48 -11.15 9.66 5.04
CA GLU A 48 -9.78 9.80 5.57
C GLU A 48 -9.21 8.49 6.12
N HIS A 49 -10.05 7.67 6.76
CA HIS A 49 -9.64 6.36 7.25
C HIS A 49 -9.30 5.39 6.10
N GLY A 50 -10.09 5.37 5.03
CA GLY A 50 -9.83 4.55 3.85
C GLY A 50 -8.54 4.95 3.13
N LYS A 51 -8.29 6.26 3.01
CA LYS A 51 -7.03 6.79 2.45
C LYS A 51 -5.83 6.35 3.29
N GLU A 52 -5.93 6.44 4.62
CA GLU A 52 -4.89 5.97 5.54
C GLU A 52 -4.65 4.46 5.39
N MET A 53 -5.70 3.65 5.28
CA MET A 53 -5.58 2.20 5.11
C MET A 53 -4.83 1.82 3.82
N ILE A 54 -5.04 2.53 2.71
CA ILE A 54 -4.30 2.31 1.47
C ILE A 54 -2.80 2.61 1.67
N ILE A 55 -2.46 3.73 2.32
CA ILE A 55 -1.07 4.09 2.59
C ILE A 55 -0.40 3.09 3.54
N LYS A 56 -1.11 2.63 4.57
CA LYS A 56 -0.63 1.58 5.48
C LYS A 56 -0.38 0.26 4.75
N CYS A 57 -1.25 -0.10 3.81
CA CYS A 57 -1.07 -1.28 2.97
C CYS A 57 0.18 -1.14 2.09
N ALA A 58 0.37 0.00 1.43
CA ALA A 58 1.55 0.26 0.60
C ALA A 58 2.86 0.19 1.40
N LEU A 59 2.89 0.77 2.60
CA LEU A 59 4.02 0.67 3.53
C LEU A 59 4.28 -0.78 3.98
N ALA A 60 3.22 -1.55 4.25
CA ALA A 60 3.37 -2.96 4.64
C ALA A 60 3.94 -3.80 3.49
N VAL A 61 3.56 -3.50 2.24
CA VAL A 61 4.09 -4.16 1.04
C VAL A 61 5.57 -3.81 0.85
N ALA A 62 5.94 -2.54 0.96
CA ALA A 62 7.33 -2.11 0.86
C ALA A 62 8.20 -2.71 1.99
N ALA A 63 7.67 -2.78 3.21
CA ALA A 63 8.40 -3.38 4.34
C ALA A 63 8.43 -4.92 4.32
N ALA A 64 7.75 -5.57 3.38
CA ALA A 64 7.53 -7.02 3.40
C ALA A 64 8.83 -7.83 3.22
N ASP A 65 9.83 -7.28 2.53
CA ASP A 65 11.14 -7.89 2.34
C ASP A 65 12.15 -7.55 3.46
N GLY A 66 11.71 -6.76 4.44
CA GLY A 66 12.48 -6.38 5.62
C GLY A 66 13.27 -5.07 5.47
N HIS A 67 13.19 -4.38 4.33
CA HIS A 67 13.83 -3.09 4.15
C HIS A 67 13.01 -2.17 3.25
N VAL A 68 12.61 -1.01 3.76
CA VAL A 68 12.01 0.02 2.90
C VAL A 68 13.11 0.91 2.33
N ASP A 69 13.24 0.92 1.01
CA ASP A 69 14.23 1.73 0.33
C ASP A 69 13.75 3.19 0.08
N PRO A 70 14.67 4.13 -0.23
CA PRO A 70 14.30 5.53 -0.46
C PRO A 70 13.36 5.74 -1.66
N SER A 71 13.41 4.88 -2.67
CA SER A 71 12.56 4.96 -3.85
C SER A 71 11.13 4.51 -3.54
N GLU A 72 10.95 3.51 -2.68
CA GLU A 72 9.65 3.09 -2.16
C GLU A 72 9.02 4.17 -1.28
N LEU A 73 9.80 4.80 -0.39
CA LEU A 73 9.32 5.94 0.39
C LEU A 73 8.92 7.13 -0.50
N GLN A 74 9.65 7.37 -1.58
CA GLN A 74 9.30 8.39 -2.55
C GLN A 74 7.96 8.07 -3.23
N LEU A 75 7.77 6.82 -3.67
CA LEU A 75 6.52 6.37 -4.27
C LEU A 75 5.35 6.52 -3.30
N ILE A 76 5.51 6.10 -2.04
CA ILE A 76 4.47 6.22 -1.00
C ILE A 76 4.14 7.70 -0.71
N SER A 77 5.13 8.59 -0.76
CA SER A 77 4.91 10.04 -0.66
C SER A 77 4.08 10.59 -1.82
N GLU A 78 4.33 10.11 -3.05
CA GLU A 78 3.52 10.45 -4.23
C GLU A 78 2.09 9.95 -4.10
N MET A 79 1.90 8.71 -3.60
CA MET A 79 0.59 8.14 -3.30
C MET A 79 -0.16 8.98 -2.25
N ALA A 80 0.51 9.35 -1.16
CA ALA A 80 -0.08 10.18 -0.11
C ALA A 80 -0.52 11.55 -0.64
N LYS A 81 0.29 12.16 -1.51
CA LYS A 81 -0.06 13.41 -2.18
C LYS A 81 -1.28 13.25 -3.10
N ALA A 82 -1.35 12.16 -3.88
CA ALA A 82 -2.51 11.86 -4.73
C ALA A 82 -3.79 11.62 -3.90
N MET A 83 -3.64 11.11 -2.67
CA MET A 83 -4.71 10.92 -1.69
C MET A 83 -5.03 12.19 -0.87
N GLU A 84 -4.41 13.33 -1.20
CA GLU A 84 -4.57 14.62 -0.51
C GLU A 84 -4.14 14.60 0.97
N MET A 85 -3.26 13.67 1.34
CA MET A 85 -2.78 13.51 2.70
C MET A 85 -1.63 14.49 2.99
N SER A 86 -1.65 15.11 4.18
CA SER A 86 -0.58 16.00 4.62
C SER A 86 0.72 15.23 4.89
N THR A 87 1.86 15.90 4.71
CA THR A 87 3.18 15.32 5.00
C THR A 87 3.35 14.96 6.48
N SER A 88 2.72 15.71 7.39
CA SER A 88 2.70 15.41 8.83
C SER A 88 1.94 14.13 9.15
N HIS A 89 0.81 13.88 8.48
CA HIS A 89 0.01 12.67 8.67
C HIS A 89 0.76 11.45 8.13
N LEU A 90 1.32 11.55 6.93
CA LEU A 90 2.17 10.50 6.36
C LEU A 90 3.32 10.12 7.29
N LYS A 91 4.04 11.11 7.85
CA LYS A 91 5.11 10.86 8.82
C LYS A 91 4.61 10.12 10.07
N GLY A 92 3.43 10.47 10.56
CA GLY A 92 2.79 9.77 11.68
C GLY A 92 2.56 8.28 11.37
N ILE A 93 2.04 7.97 10.18
CA ILE A 93 1.80 6.60 9.73
C ILE A 93 3.13 5.83 9.57
N ILE A 94 4.14 6.44 8.95
CA ILE A 94 5.46 5.81 8.78
C ILE A 94 6.06 5.47 10.14
N ASN A 95 6.04 6.41 11.09
CA ASN A 95 6.55 6.16 12.44
C ASN A 95 5.78 5.04 13.13
N GLU A 96 4.45 5.00 12.99
CA GLU A 96 3.63 3.92 13.55
C GLU A 96 4.06 2.54 13.03
N ILE A 97 4.26 2.40 11.72
CA ILE A 97 4.64 1.12 11.08
C ILE A 97 6.11 0.75 11.32
N VAL A 98 7.01 1.72 11.39
CA VAL A 98 8.45 1.46 11.61
C VAL A 98 8.75 1.17 13.09
N GLU A 99 8.08 1.86 14.02
CA GLU A 99 8.26 1.62 15.46
C GLU A 99 7.54 0.36 15.94
N GLN A 100 6.39 0.03 15.34
CA GLN A 100 5.83 -1.30 15.47
C GLN A 100 6.66 -2.26 14.61
N LYS A 101 7.71 -2.85 15.20
CA LYS A 101 8.26 -4.13 14.69
C LYS A 101 7.07 -4.95 14.23
N PRO A 102 7.01 -5.41 12.97
CA PRO A 102 5.83 -6.08 12.48
C PRO A 102 5.68 -7.39 13.25
N SER A 103 4.96 -7.33 14.37
CA SER A 103 4.53 -8.48 15.13
C SER A 103 3.31 -8.98 14.38
N PHE A 104 3.58 -9.69 13.29
CA PHE A 104 2.61 -10.54 12.63
C PHE A 104 2.36 -11.76 13.54
N SER A 105 1.85 -11.52 14.74
CA SER A 105 1.39 -12.57 15.63
C SER A 105 -0.04 -12.91 15.26
N ASN A 106 -0.18 -14.15 14.78
CA ASN A 106 -1.42 -14.84 14.44
C ASN A 106 -2.56 -14.52 15.41
N ASN A 107 -3.72 -14.17 14.86
CA ASN A 107 -5.00 -14.56 15.42
C ASN A 107 -5.95 -14.94 14.29
#